data_AF-A0A1M3BS95-F1
#
_entry.id   AF-A0A1M3BS95-F1
#
_cell.length_a   1.000
_cell.length_b   1.000
_cell.length_c   1.000
_cell.angle_alpha   90.00
_cell.angle_beta   90.00
_cell.angle_gamma   90.00
#
_symmetry.space_group_name_H-M   'P 1'
#
loop_
_entity.id
_entity.type
_entity.pdbx_description
1 polymer ?
#
loop_
_entity_poly.entity_id
_entity_poly.type
_entity_poly.pdbx_seq_one_letter_code
_entity_poly.pdbx_strand_id
1 'polypeptide(L)'
;MKQKKQFGPANLRAILVVLLVVVIAGGGAIFYFGLGMVRDFAGEVNQSAVDAEASGQQINQLQTLRNQLSQSDSLVDKANQLFATPANYQTQALRDVNKYASAAGITVASTNFSDPAQSGTYTMTVTFKNPVSYSKLIAFLNNIEGNLPKLQVSSIALGHADSTNIDLVQTGEIKIDISVR
;
A
#
# COMPACT_ATOMS: atom_id res chain seq x y z
N MET A 1 -78.11 46.78 27.58
CA MET A 1 -77.48 48.08 27.28
C MET A 1 -76.11 48.11 27.97
N LYS A 2 -74.99 47.94 27.24
CA LYS A 2 -73.63 47.88 27.81
C LYS A 2 -72.95 49.24 27.60
N GLN A 3 -72.85 50.02 28.68
CA GLN A 3 -72.19 51.33 28.68
C GLN A 3 -70.71 51.19 28.29
N LYS A 4 -70.31 51.87 27.21
CA LYS A 4 -68.91 52.02 26.81
C LYS A 4 -68.20 52.87 27.86
N LYS A 5 -67.24 52.26 28.56
CA LYS A 5 -66.35 52.95 29.49
C LYS A 5 -65.51 53.95 28.69
N GLN A 6 -65.83 55.24 28.78
CA GLN A 6 -64.99 56.30 28.23
C GLN A 6 -63.67 56.32 28.99
N PHE A 7 -62.57 56.01 28.29
CA PHE A 7 -61.23 56.12 28.84
C PHE A 7 -60.86 57.60 28.93
N GLY A 8 -60.82 58.15 30.14
CA GLY A 8 -60.36 59.52 30.36
C GLY A 8 -58.90 59.72 29.89
N PRO A 9 -58.51 60.93 29.44
CA PRO A 9 -57.19 61.20 28.84
C PRO A 9 -56.00 60.76 29.69
N ALA A 10 -56.13 60.80 31.02
CA ALA A 10 -55.10 60.36 31.96
C ALA A 10 -54.90 58.83 31.97
N ASN A 11 -55.97 58.05 31.90
CA ASN A 11 -55.91 56.58 31.88
C ASN A 11 -55.40 56.06 30.53
N LEU A 12 -55.66 56.81 29.45
CA LEU A 12 -55.12 56.50 28.12
C LEU A 12 -53.60 56.72 28.05
N ARG A 13 -53.09 57.80 28.66
CA ARG A 13 -51.64 58.06 28.78
C ARG A 13 -50.94 57.02 29.65
N ALA A 14 -51.56 56.59 30.75
CA ALA A 14 -50.99 55.55 31.61
C ALA A 14 -50.85 54.20 30.89
N ILE A 15 -51.86 53.78 30.12
CA ILE A 15 -51.80 52.55 29.32
C ILE A 15 -50.73 52.64 28.22
N LEU A 16 -50.60 53.80 27.57
CA LEU A 16 -49.56 54.04 26.55
C LEU A 16 -48.14 53.93 27.10
N VAL A 17 -47.89 54.49 28.29
CA VAL A 17 -46.57 54.40 28.95
C VAL A 17 -46.26 52.95 29.34
N VAL A 18 -47.24 52.21 29.87
CA VAL A 18 -47.07 50.79 30.21
C VAL A 18 -46.78 49.95 28.96
N LEU A 19 -47.51 50.17 27.86
CA LEU A 19 -47.28 49.47 26.59
C LEU A 19 -45.88 49.75 26.03
N LEU A 20 -45.42 51.01 26.11
CA LEU A 20 -44.09 51.41 25.64
C LEU A 20 -42.97 50.70 26.44
N VAL A 21 -43.13 50.61 27.76
CA VAL A 21 -42.16 49.90 28.63
C VAL A 21 -42.13 48.41 28.29
N VAL A 22 -43.27 47.79 28.00
CA VAL A 22 -43.35 46.37 27.61
C VAL A 22 -42.66 46.11 26.27
N VAL A 23 -42.78 47.01 25.28
CA VAL A 23 -42.12 46.85 23.97
C VAL A 23 -40.60 47.01 24.10
N ILE A 24 -40.12 47.93 24.93
CA ILE A 24 -38.68 48.12 25.16
C ILE A 24 -38.09 46.92 25.91
N ALA A 25 -38.76 46.45 26.97
CA ALA A 25 -38.33 45.27 27.72
C ALA A 25 -38.38 43.99 26.87
N GLY A 26 -39.44 43.82 26.07
CA GLY A 26 -39.60 42.69 25.16
C GLY A 26 -38.57 42.70 24.03
N GLY A 27 -38.30 43.87 23.43
CA GLY A 27 -37.27 44.03 22.40
C GLY A 27 -35.87 43.72 22.93
N GLY A 28 -35.54 44.17 24.15
CA GLY A 28 -34.28 43.82 24.81
C GLY A 28 -34.13 42.31 25.06
N ALA A 29 -35.20 41.66 25.50
CA ALA A 29 -35.20 40.20 25.72
C ALA A 29 -35.06 39.41 24.40
N ILE A 30 -35.77 39.82 23.34
CA ILE A 30 -35.68 39.20 22.00
C ILE A 30 -34.28 39.42 21.39
N PHE A 31 -33.68 40.59 21.58
CA PHE A 31 -32.34 40.89 21.09
C PHE A 31 -31.27 40.10 21.85
N TYR A 32 -31.41 39.97 23.17
CA TYR A 32 -30.53 39.16 24.02
C TYR A 32 -30.59 37.66 23.64
N PHE A 33 -31.78 37.11 23.43
CA PHE A 33 -31.96 35.73 22.97
C PHE A 33 -31.53 35.53 21.51
N GLY A 34 -31.82 36.49 20.63
CA GLY A 34 -31.47 36.44 19.21
C GLY A 34 -29.96 36.43 18.96
N LEU A 35 -29.19 37.20 19.75
CA LEU A 35 -27.72 37.17 19.69
C LEU A 35 -27.14 35.80 20.09
N GLY A 36 -27.79 35.07 21.00
CA GLY A 36 -27.42 33.70 21.37
C GLY A 36 -27.65 32.72 20.21
N MET A 37 -28.81 32.81 19.55
CA MET A 37 -29.15 31.97 18.40
C MET A 37 -28.26 32.22 17.17
N VAL A 38 -27.80 33.46 16.96
CA VAL A 38 -26.82 33.81 15.91
C VAL A 38 -25.43 33.27 16.24
N ARG A 39 -25.06 33.16 17.52
CA ARG A 39 -23.80 32.52 17.95
C ARG A 39 -23.81 31.00 17.75
N ASP A 40 -24.95 30.34 17.99
CA ASP A 40 -25.07 28.89 17.81
C ASP A 40 -25.08 28.49 16.32
N PHE A 41 -25.70 29.31 15.45
CA PHE A 41 -25.67 29.08 13.99
C PHE A 41 -24.30 29.33 13.33
N ALA A 42 -23.41 30.06 13.99
CA ALA A 42 -22.03 30.30 13.52
C ALA A 42 -21.03 29.22 13.98
N GLY A 43 -21.40 28.38 14.97
CA GLY A 43 -20.57 27.28 15.47
C GLY A 43 -20.64 26.03 14.59
N GLU A 44 -21.81 25.71 14.04
CA GLU A 44 -22.04 24.45 13.32
C GLU A 44 -21.45 24.44 11.90
N VAL A 45 -21.45 25.60 11.22
CA VAL A 45 -20.82 25.75 9.90
C VAL A 45 -19.30 25.84 10.02
N ASN A 46 -18.78 26.46 11.10
CA ASN A 46 -17.34 26.49 11.35
C ASN A 46 -16.80 25.11 11.71
N GLN A 47 -17.52 24.30 12.53
CA GLN A 47 -17.06 22.95 12.84
C GLN A 47 -17.10 22.04 11.61
N SER A 48 -18.15 22.10 10.77
CA SER A 48 -18.23 21.28 9.56
C SER A 48 -17.25 21.72 8.46
N ALA A 49 -17.00 23.03 8.30
CA ALA A 49 -16.01 23.53 7.36
C ALA A 49 -14.56 23.29 7.84
N VAL A 50 -14.28 23.46 9.13
CA VAL A 50 -12.97 23.17 9.74
C VAL A 50 -12.73 21.66 9.81
N ASP A 51 -13.74 20.84 10.09
CA ASP A 51 -13.63 19.38 10.04
C ASP A 51 -13.52 18.88 8.60
N ALA A 52 -14.11 19.54 7.60
CA ALA A 52 -13.92 19.19 6.20
C ALA A 52 -12.53 19.59 5.67
N GLU A 53 -11.99 20.74 6.10
CA GLU A 53 -10.63 21.19 5.75
C GLU A 53 -9.55 20.40 6.51
N ALA A 54 -9.79 20.09 7.79
CA ALA A 54 -8.97 19.18 8.58
C ALA A 54 -9.10 17.74 8.09
N SER A 55 -10.26 17.29 7.61
CA SER A 55 -10.42 15.99 6.93
C SER A 55 -9.65 15.99 5.62
N GLY A 56 -9.60 17.10 4.88
CA GLY A 56 -8.73 17.26 3.72
C GLY A 56 -7.25 17.09 4.09
N GLN A 57 -6.81 17.70 5.20
CA GLN A 57 -5.43 17.55 5.70
C GLN A 57 -5.15 16.15 6.28
N GLN A 58 -6.09 15.55 7.00
CA GLN A 58 -6.00 14.18 7.53
C GLN A 58 -6.02 13.15 6.41
N ILE A 59 -6.77 13.35 5.32
CA ILE A 59 -6.72 12.47 4.14
C ILE A 59 -5.35 12.58 3.48
N ASN A 60 -4.77 13.77 3.37
CA ASN A 60 -3.40 13.94 2.86
C ASN A 60 -2.36 13.28 3.77
N GLN A 61 -2.50 13.39 5.09
CA GLN A 61 -1.63 12.73 6.07
C GLN A 61 -1.82 11.22 6.06
N LEU A 62 -3.04 10.72 5.94
CA LEU A 62 -3.35 9.29 5.83
C LEU A 62 -2.88 8.73 4.49
N GLN A 63 -2.96 9.48 3.40
CA GLN A 63 -2.36 9.13 2.11
C GLN A 63 -0.84 9.13 2.18
N THR A 64 -0.24 10.10 2.87
CA THR A 64 1.21 10.16 3.09
C THR A 64 1.68 9.00 3.96
N LEU A 65 0.94 8.69 5.02
CA LEU A 65 1.20 7.55 5.89
C LEU A 65 0.97 6.23 5.15
N ARG A 66 -0.06 6.12 4.28
CA ARG A 66 -0.25 4.97 3.38
C ARG A 66 0.91 4.83 2.40
N ASN A 67 1.38 5.94 1.83
CA ASN A 67 2.50 5.95 0.89
C ASN A 67 3.83 5.64 1.59
N GLN A 68 3.99 6.05 2.85
CA GLN A 68 5.15 5.71 3.67
C GLN A 68 5.10 4.25 4.14
N LEU A 69 3.93 3.73 4.49
CA LEU A 69 3.74 2.31 4.80
C LEU A 69 3.94 1.45 3.55
N SER A 70 3.40 1.84 2.39
CA SER A 70 3.65 1.13 1.12
C SER A 70 5.12 1.21 0.69
N GLN A 71 5.81 2.31 0.94
CA GLN A 71 7.26 2.42 0.70
C GLN A 71 8.07 1.59 1.69
N SER A 72 7.71 1.55 2.97
CA SER A 72 8.43 0.80 4.00
C SER A 72 8.23 -0.71 3.84
N ASP A 73 7.01 -1.15 3.51
CA ASP A 73 6.72 -2.53 3.13
C ASP A 73 7.48 -2.90 1.85
N SER A 74 7.57 -2.00 0.86
CA SER A 74 8.37 -2.27 -0.35
C SER A 74 9.87 -2.39 -0.09
N LEU A 75 10.40 -1.74 0.94
CA LEU A 75 11.81 -1.82 1.33
C LEU A 75 12.11 -3.10 2.11
N VAL A 76 11.21 -3.50 3.01
CA VAL A 76 11.30 -4.79 3.73
C VAL A 76 11.03 -5.94 2.77
N ASP A 77 10.10 -5.82 1.83
CA ASP A 77 9.86 -6.81 0.78
C ASP A 77 11.01 -6.87 -0.21
N LYS A 78 11.60 -5.75 -0.61
CA LYS A 78 12.83 -5.76 -1.42
C LYS A 78 13.98 -6.40 -0.66
N ALA A 79 14.19 -6.05 0.61
CA ALA A 79 15.22 -6.67 1.44
C ALA A 79 14.96 -8.16 1.67
N ASN A 80 13.71 -8.56 1.88
CA ASN A 80 13.28 -9.95 1.97
C ASN A 80 13.39 -10.67 0.63
N GLN A 81 13.29 -9.97 -0.51
CA GLN A 81 13.57 -10.51 -1.85
C GLN A 81 15.08 -10.61 -2.15
N LEU A 82 15.93 -9.93 -1.38
CA LEU A 82 17.40 -10.08 -1.47
C LEU A 82 17.91 -11.31 -0.70
N PHE A 83 17.10 -11.89 0.20
CA PHE A 83 17.46 -13.06 0.98
C PHE A 83 16.40 -14.16 0.88
N ALA A 84 16.82 -15.34 0.45
CA ALA A 84 15.99 -16.53 0.54
C ALA A 84 15.83 -16.88 2.03
N THR A 85 14.59 -16.88 2.50
CA THR A 85 14.21 -17.40 3.82
C THR A 85 13.53 -18.76 3.64
N PRO A 86 13.48 -19.61 4.67
CA PRO A 86 12.79 -20.90 4.62
C PRO A 86 11.33 -20.84 4.12
N ALA A 87 10.66 -19.69 4.29
CA ALA A 87 9.28 -19.48 3.88
C ALA A 87 9.12 -19.07 2.41
N ASN A 88 10.16 -18.48 1.79
CA ASN A 88 10.03 -17.84 0.47
C ASN A 88 11.12 -18.25 -0.54
N TYR A 89 12.04 -19.15 -0.16
CA TYR A 89 13.16 -19.58 -1.00
C TYR A 89 12.70 -20.15 -2.35
N GLN A 90 11.59 -20.89 -2.38
CA GLN A 90 11.06 -21.49 -3.61
C GLN A 90 10.66 -20.41 -4.61
N THR A 91 9.87 -19.44 -4.17
CA THR A 91 9.38 -18.36 -5.03
C THR A 91 10.51 -17.44 -5.47
N GLN A 92 11.50 -17.18 -4.61
CA GLN A 92 12.69 -16.39 -4.99
C GLN A 92 13.55 -17.10 -6.01
N ALA A 93 13.97 -18.34 -5.72
CA ALA A 93 14.82 -19.11 -6.60
C ALA A 93 14.16 -19.35 -7.96
N LEU A 94 12.84 -19.59 -8.00
CA LEU A 94 12.11 -19.73 -9.25
C LEU A 94 12.07 -18.43 -10.05
N ARG A 95 11.84 -17.27 -9.41
CA ARG A 95 11.88 -15.98 -10.09
C ARG A 95 13.26 -15.67 -10.64
N ASP A 96 14.30 -15.92 -9.85
CA ASP A 96 15.68 -15.64 -10.23
C ASP A 96 16.12 -16.53 -11.38
N VAL A 97 15.91 -17.85 -11.30
CA VAL A 97 16.23 -18.75 -12.40
C VAL A 97 15.48 -18.36 -13.67
N ASN A 98 14.18 -18.06 -13.61
CA ASN A 98 13.44 -17.64 -14.80
C ASN A 98 13.93 -16.31 -15.36
N LYS A 99 14.26 -15.33 -14.50
CA LYS A 99 14.80 -14.03 -14.89
C LYS A 99 16.15 -14.20 -15.60
N TYR A 100 17.07 -14.96 -15.01
CA TYR A 100 18.41 -15.15 -15.56
C TYR A 100 18.41 -16.07 -16.78
N ALA A 101 17.54 -17.08 -16.82
CA ALA A 101 17.35 -17.92 -18.01
C ALA A 101 16.81 -17.07 -19.18
N SER A 102 15.82 -16.21 -18.91
CA SER A 102 15.29 -15.29 -19.91
C SER A 102 16.33 -14.27 -20.39
N ALA A 103 17.13 -13.71 -19.46
CA ALA A 103 18.21 -12.78 -19.78
C ALA A 103 19.33 -13.43 -20.63
N ALA A 104 19.62 -14.71 -20.38
CA ALA A 104 20.55 -15.50 -21.18
C ALA A 104 19.93 -16.03 -22.50
N GLY A 105 18.62 -15.89 -22.69
CA GLY A 105 17.91 -16.41 -23.85
C GLY A 105 17.76 -17.93 -23.86
N ILE A 106 17.64 -18.55 -22.69
CA ILE A 106 17.43 -19.99 -22.47
C ILE A 106 16.01 -20.21 -21.93
N THR A 107 15.32 -21.23 -22.44
CA THR A 107 13.98 -21.60 -21.95
C THR A 107 14.08 -22.69 -20.90
N VAL A 108 13.51 -22.45 -19.72
CA VAL A 108 13.35 -23.47 -18.68
C VAL A 108 12.23 -24.42 -19.09
N ALA A 109 12.51 -25.73 -19.06
CA ALA A 109 11.53 -26.78 -19.37
C ALA A 109 10.79 -27.25 -18.11
N SER A 110 11.52 -27.45 -17.01
CA SER A 110 10.94 -27.82 -15.72
C SER A 110 11.84 -27.38 -14.56
N THR A 111 11.22 -27.21 -13.40
CA THR A 111 11.88 -26.92 -12.13
C THR A 111 11.27 -27.80 -11.05
N ASN A 112 12.11 -28.41 -10.22
CA ASN A 112 11.68 -29.21 -9.08
C ASN A 112 12.45 -28.79 -7.84
N PHE A 113 11.76 -28.69 -6.70
CA PHE A 113 12.38 -28.39 -5.41
C PHE A 113 12.48 -29.66 -4.59
N SER A 114 13.61 -29.86 -3.93
CA SER A 114 13.78 -30.89 -2.91
C SER A 114 13.79 -30.24 -1.53
N ASP A 115 13.16 -30.92 -0.57
CA ASP A 115 13.15 -30.50 0.83
C ASP A 115 14.59 -30.36 1.38
N PRO A 116 14.80 -29.48 2.37
CA PRO A 116 16.13 -29.12 2.83
C PRO A 116 16.89 -30.35 3.31
N ALA A 117 18.13 -30.48 2.85
CA ALA A 117 19.09 -31.33 3.55
C ALA A 117 19.25 -30.79 4.99
N GLN A 118 19.51 -31.68 5.95
CA GLN A 118 19.63 -31.44 7.41
C GLN A 118 20.52 -30.23 7.84
N SER A 119 21.22 -29.60 6.90
CA SER A 119 22.12 -28.46 7.02
C SER A 119 21.51 -27.10 6.61
N GLY A 120 20.19 -26.98 6.39
CA GLY A 120 19.55 -25.72 5.99
C GLY A 120 19.89 -25.27 4.57
N THR A 121 20.31 -26.21 3.72
CA THR A 121 20.56 -26.01 2.29
C THR A 121 19.38 -26.60 1.52
N TYR A 122 18.77 -25.79 0.66
CA TYR A 122 17.64 -26.21 -0.17
C TYR A 122 18.14 -26.48 -1.58
N THR A 123 17.72 -27.57 -2.21
CA THR A 123 18.18 -27.91 -3.56
C THR A 123 17.04 -27.73 -4.56
N MET A 124 17.32 -27.07 -5.67
CA MET A 124 16.44 -26.95 -6.82
C MET A 124 17.07 -27.62 -8.04
N THR A 125 16.32 -28.53 -8.66
CA THR A 125 16.68 -29.13 -9.94
C THR A 125 16.02 -28.37 -11.07
N VAL A 126 16.79 -27.92 -12.05
CA VAL A 126 16.33 -27.19 -13.24
C VAL A 126 16.70 -27.98 -14.49
N THR A 127 15.75 -28.10 -15.41
CA THR A 127 15.98 -28.68 -16.74
C THR A 127 15.66 -27.63 -17.80
N PHE A 128 16.55 -27.44 -18.77
CA PHE A 128 16.35 -26.52 -19.88
C PHE A 128 15.83 -27.23 -21.13
N LYS A 129 15.19 -26.45 -22.01
CA LYS A 129 14.77 -26.93 -23.33
C LYS A 129 15.99 -27.09 -24.21
N ASN A 130 16.30 -28.34 -24.57
CA ASN A 130 17.39 -28.66 -25.48
C ASN A 130 17.02 -28.39 -26.96
N PRO A 131 18.01 -28.09 -27.82
CA PRO A 131 19.42 -27.80 -27.50
C PRO A 131 19.64 -26.36 -27.01
N VAL A 132 20.64 -26.16 -26.14
CA VAL A 132 21.01 -24.86 -25.58
C VAL A 132 22.36 -24.43 -26.14
N SER A 133 22.56 -23.16 -26.46
CA SER A 133 23.90 -22.65 -26.84
C SER A 133 24.80 -22.59 -25.61
N TYR A 134 26.02 -23.10 -25.73
CA TYR A 134 27.00 -23.16 -24.65
C TYR A 134 27.32 -21.77 -24.11
N SER A 135 27.50 -20.78 -25.01
CA SER A 135 27.74 -19.39 -24.62
C SER A 135 26.62 -18.80 -23.76
N LYS A 136 25.36 -19.11 -24.11
CA LYS A 136 24.18 -18.69 -23.34
C LYS A 136 24.12 -19.40 -21.99
N LEU A 137 24.42 -20.70 -21.96
CA LEU A 137 24.46 -21.48 -20.73
C LEU A 137 25.48 -20.91 -19.73
N ILE A 138 26.69 -20.59 -20.20
CA ILE A 138 27.71 -19.96 -19.34
C ILE A 138 27.23 -18.59 -18.84
N ALA A 139 26.60 -17.78 -19.69
CA ALA A 139 26.03 -16.50 -19.28
C ALA A 139 24.95 -16.69 -18.19
N PHE A 140 24.10 -17.71 -18.32
CA PHE A 140 23.13 -18.07 -17.28
C PHE A 140 23.82 -18.45 -15.97
N LEU A 141 24.80 -19.36 -16.00
CA LEU A 141 25.52 -19.85 -14.81
C LEU A 141 26.18 -18.69 -14.06
N ASN A 142 26.87 -17.79 -14.78
CA ASN A 142 27.49 -16.61 -14.18
C ASN A 142 26.46 -15.67 -13.51
N ASN A 143 25.30 -15.50 -14.14
CA ASN A 143 24.25 -14.62 -13.62
C ASN A 143 23.56 -15.19 -12.37
N ILE A 144 23.40 -16.51 -12.26
CA ILE A 144 22.80 -17.13 -11.07
C ILE A 144 23.77 -17.17 -9.89
N GLU A 145 25.07 -17.39 -10.13
CA GLU A 145 26.09 -17.42 -9.07
C GLU A 145 26.43 -16.03 -8.52
N GLY A 146 26.24 -14.98 -9.32
CA GLY A 146 26.47 -13.60 -8.92
C GLY A 146 25.35 -12.95 -8.09
N ASN A 147 24.22 -13.64 -7.87
CA ASN A 147 23.05 -13.07 -7.22
C ASN A 147 23.03 -13.28 -5.69
N LEU A 148 22.30 -12.40 -4.99
CA LEU A 148 21.83 -12.59 -3.62
C LEU A 148 20.33 -12.89 -3.73
N PRO A 149 19.83 -14.08 -3.37
CA PRO A 149 20.42 -15.16 -2.55
C PRO A 149 21.53 -15.98 -3.21
N LYS A 150 22.44 -16.54 -2.38
CA LYS A 150 23.56 -17.38 -2.85
C LYS A 150 23.03 -18.69 -3.44
N LEU A 151 22.87 -18.72 -4.75
CA LEU A 151 22.63 -19.91 -5.55
C LEU A 151 23.97 -20.50 -5.96
N GLN A 152 24.17 -21.78 -5.72
CA GLN A 152 25.38 -22.51 -6.12
C GLN A 152 25.00 -23.69 -7.00
N VAL A 153 25.68 -23.85 -8.12
CA VAL A 153 25.44 -25.01 -8.99
C VAL A 153 26.23 -26.20 -8.45
N SER A 154 25.53 -27.23 -7.97
CA SER A 154 26.13 -28.39 -7.31
C SER A 154 26.42 -29.51 -8.29
N SER A 155 25.60 -29.66 -9.32
CA SER A 155 25.85 -30.61 -10.39
C SER A 155 25.24 -30.15 -11.69
N ILE A 156 25.99 -30.30 -12.78
CA ILE A 156 25.53 -30.03 -14.15
C ILE A 156 25.83 -31.24 -15.03
N ALA A 157 24.81 -31.77 -15.68
CA ALA A 157 24.97 -32.80 -16.71
C ALA A 157 24.97 -32.15 -18.09
N LEU A 158 26.06 -32.30 -18.85
CA LEU A 158 26.21 -31.75 -20.20
C LEU A 158 26.59 -32.84 -21.20
N GLY A 159 25.96 -32.79 -22.37
CA GLY A 159 26.32 -33.56 -23.55
C GLY A 159 26.40 -32.67 -24.78
N HIS A 160 27.05 -33.14 -25.83
CA HIS A 160 27.02 -32.47 -27.13
C HIS A 160 25.67 -32.73 -27.80
N ALA A 161 25.03 -31.69 -28.36
CA ALA A 161 23.79 -31.87 -29.10
C ALA A 161 24.01 -32.47 -30.48
N ASP A 162 25.13 -32.13 -31.11
CA ASP A 162 25.59 -32.66 -32.38
C ASP A 162 27.13 -32.68 -32.36
N SER A 163 27.73 -33.74 -32.91
CA SER A 163 29.18 -33.89 -33.09
C SER A 163 29.81 -32.83 -34.02
N THR A 164 28.99 -32.11 -34.79
CA THR A 164 29.45 -31.11 -35.77
C THR A 164 29.39 -29.67 -35.24
N ASN A 165 28.48 -29.39 -34.30
CA ASN A 165 28.20 -28.04 -33.82
C ASN A 165 28.50 -27.93 -32.32
N ILE A 166 29.76 -27.61 -32.01
CA ILE A 166 30.28 -27.53 -30.64
C ILE A 166 29.62 -26.46 -29.76
N ASP A 167 28.92 -25.49 -30.35
CA ASP A 167 28.21 -24.46 -29.60
C ASP A 167 26.85 -24.97 -29.08
N LEU A 168 26.30 -26.06 -29.63
CA LEU A 168 25.03 -26.61 -29.16
C LEU A 168 25.27 -27.77 -28.18
N VAL A 169 24.76 -27.58 -26.95
CA VAL A 169 24.82 -28.56 -25.88
C VAL A 169 23.44 -29.07 -25.51
N GLN A 170 23.39 -30.32 -25.08
CA GLN A 170 22.27 -30.90 -24.36
C GLN A 170 22.55 -30.80 -22.87
N THR A 171 21.73 -30.02 -22.18
CA THR A 171 21.73 -29.94 -20.73
C THR A 171 20.82 -31.04 -20.19
N GLY A 172 21.32 -31.84 -19.26
CA GLY A 172 20.51 -32.71 -18.42
C GLY A 172 19.95 -31.95 -17.22
N GLU A 173 19.72 -32.67 -16.13
CA GLU A 173 19.31 -32.06 -14.85
C GLU A 173 20.45 -31.24 -14.25
N ILE A 174 20.13 -30.03 -13.79
CA ILE A 174 21.06 -29.12 -13.14
C ILE A 174 20.59 -28.89 -11.72
N LYS A 175 21.40 -29.29 -10.74
CA LYS A 175 21.09 -29.09 -9.32
C LYS A 175 21.73 -27.81 -8.82
N ILE A 176 20.92 -26.98 -8.19
CA ILE A 176 21.28 -25.67 -7.67
C ILE A 176 20.96 -25.67 -6.18
N ASP A 177 21.98 -25.54 -5.34
CA ASP A 177 21.84 -25.35 -3.91
C ASP A 177 21.59 -23.88 -3.58
N ILE A 178 20.60 -23.67 -2.73
CA ILE A 178 20.09 -22.38 -2.28
C ILE A 178 20.48 -22.25 -0.81
N SER A 179 21.36 -21.30 -0.53
CA SER A 179 21.67 -20.94 0.85
C SER A 179 20.60 -19.97 1.38
N VAL A 180 19.87 -20.38 2.40
CA VAL A 180 18.98 -19.49 3.15
C VAL A 180 19.70 -18.90 4.37
N ARG A 181 19.20 -17.78 4.88
CA ARG A 181 19.61 -17.22 6.18
C ARG A 181 18.55 -17.47 7.25
#